data_AF-A0A552UHP3-F1
#
_entry.id   AF-A0A552UHP3-F1
#
_cell.length_a   1.000
_cell.length_b   1.000
_cell.length_c   1.000
_cell.angle_alpha   90.00
_cell.angle_beta   90.00
_cell.angle_gamma   90.00
#
_symmetry.space_group_name_H-M   'P 1'
#
loop_
_entity.id
_entity.type
_entity.pdbx_description
1 polymer ?
#
loop_
_entity_poly.entity_id
_entity_poly.type
_entity_poly.pdbx_seq_one_letter_code
_entity_poly.pdbx_strand_id
1 'polypeptide(L)'
;MNCSGGACVRTARVDDLDALFDLAASGGNGLTNLPADRDALAAKLAASVEAVASPARREAGAAIMLIVESGGRVVGTSCVFARVGAEWPFYSYRLTRQAARSLAVARMQAQTLLNLANDFDGEAEVGGLFISPAARGSALGALAARARYLFIATHRDWFGRRVIAELRGWQDAEGRSPVWESIGRHFYAMDFHEADRTGALAGNQFIADLGPRYPLYVSLLPPEARAALGRPHDDGRAAYEMLVAEGFATGDYVDIFDGGPTVVADIDTVRTVRQSRRIEVAGLATGGACVLAATGQGAAFRVARGHVTEDGAVDTALAATLGIAPGDAITVVPA
;
A
#
# COMPACT_ATOMS: atom_id res chain seq x y z
N MET A 1 2.99 28.99 1.39
CA MET A 1 1.98 27.91 1.30
C MET A 1 1.80 27.33 2.69
N ASN A 2 0.57 27.33 3.21
CA ASN A 2 0.26 27.06 4.61
C ASN A 2 0.58 25.59 4.94
N CYS A 3 1.69 25.33 5.64
CA CYS A 3 2.18 23.97 5.91
C CYS A 3 1.53 23.29 7.14
N SER A 4 0.60 23.95 7.83
CA SER A 4 0.06 23.51 9.13
C SER A 4 -1.46 23.32 9.12
N GLY A 5 -1.95 22.54 8.16
CA GLY A 5 -3.36 22.15 8.11
C GLY A 5 -3.73 21.07 9.13
N GLY A 6 -3.39 21.23 10.42
CA GLY A 6 -3.89 20.45 11.58
C GLY A 6 -4.03 18.93 11.41
N ALA A 7 -3.30 18.33 10.48
CA ALA A 7 -3.52 16.98 10.03
C ALA A 7 -2.54 16.03 10.69
N CYS A 8 -3.04 14.88 11.10
CA CYS A 8 -2.28 13.85 11.78
C CYS A 8 -2.60 12.50 11.14
N VAL A 9 -1.57 11.70 10.92
CA VAL A 9 -1.74 10.27 10.65
C VAL A 9 -1.45 9.52 11.94
N ARG A 10 -2.32 8.62 12.35
CA ARG A 10 -2.16 7.82 13.58
C ARG A 10 -2.57 6.37 13.35
N THR A 11 -2.15 5.45 14.22
CA THR A 11 -2.72 4.10 14.21
C THR A 11 -4.23 4.12 14.49
N ALA A 12 -4.94 3.21 13.85
CA ALA A 12 -6.38 3.04 14.02
C ALA A 12 -6.75 2.57 15.44
N ARG A 13 -7.98 2.87 15.83
CA ARG A 13 -8.61 2.57 17.12
C ARG A 13 -9.98 1.94 16.87
N VAL A 14 -10.48 1.17 17.83
CA VAL A 14 -11.78 0.48 17.71
C VAL A 14 -12.92 1.47 17.40
N ASP A 15 -12.88 2.67 17.98
CA ASP A 15 -13.93 3.69 17.78
C ASP A 15 -13.85 4.40 16.41
N ASP A 16 -12.87 4.07 15.56
CA ASP A 16 -12.80 4.61 14.19
C ASP A 16 -13.78 3.93 13.21
N LEU A 17 -14.50 2.88 13.65
CA LEU A 17 -15.35 2.05 12.80
C LEU A 17 -16.36 2.86 11.98
N ASP A 18 -17.13 3.72 12.63
CA ASP A 18 -18.20 4.47 11.95
C ASP A 18 -17.60 5.44 10.92
N ALA A 19 -16.50 6.10 11.26
CA ALA A 19 -15.83 7.03 10.35
C ALA A 19 -15.15 6.31 9.17
N LEU A 20 -14.61 5.11 9.39
CA LEU A 20 -14.08 4.26 8.33
C LEU A 20 -15.21 3.73 7.42
N PHE A 21 -16.38 3.43 7.97
CA PHE A 21 -17.53 2.96 7.20
C PHE A 21 -18.06 4.07 6.29
N ASP A 22 -18.20 5.30 6.81
CA ASP A 22 -18.56 6.48 6.01
C ASP A 22 -17.52 6.75 4.91
N LEU A 23 -16.24 6.58 5.23
CA LEU A 23 -15.16 6.72 4.26
C LEU A 23 -15.25 5.65 3.15
N ALA A 24 -15.52 4.39 3.51
CA ALA A 24 -15.72 3.28 2.58
C ALA A 24 -16.87 3.56 1.61
N ALA A 25 -18.00 4.05 2.13
CA ALA A 25 -19.17 4.42 1.31
C ALA A 25 -18.85 5.53 0.30
N SER A 26 -17.89 6.41 0.61
CA SER A 26 -17.45 7.48 -0.31
C SER A 26 -16.46 7.03 -1.40
N GLY A 27 -15.87 5.84 -1.25
CA GLY A 27 -14.75 5.37 -2.07
C GLY A 27 -15.09 4.58 -3.32
N GLY A 28 -16.37 4.23 -3.51
CA GLY A 28 -16.82 3.42 -4.64
C GLY A 28 -16.36 1.96 -4.55
N ASN A 29 -16.55 1.21 -5.63
CA ASN A 29 -16.22 -0.22 -5.68
C ASN A 29 -14.72 -0.49 -5.81
N GLY A 30 -14.28 -1.68 -5.37
CA GLY A 30 -12.93 -2.21 -5.56
C GLY A 30 -11.91 -1.83 -4.48
N LEU A 31 -12.35 -1.28 -3.34
CA LEU A 31 -11.47 -1.02 -2.20
C LEU A 31 -11.38 -2.27 -1.29
N THR A 32 -10.56 -3.24 -1.69
CA THR A 32 -10.37 -4.52 -0.98
C THR A 32 -9.96 -4.34 0.50
N ASN A 33 -9.20 -3.26 0.78
CA ASN A 33 -8.71 -2.90 2.12
C ASN A 33 -9.63 -1.95 2.90
N LEU A 34 -10.71 -1.45 2.28
CA LEU A 34 -11.72 -0.59 2.91
C LEU A 34 -13.11 -0.96 2.36
N PRO A 35 -13.62 -2.17 2.68
CA PRO A 35 -14.90 -2.63 2.15
C PRO A 35 -16.06 -1.81 2.75
N ALA A 36 -17.08 -1.56 1.93
CA ALA A 36 -18.36 -0.99 2.37
C ALA A 36 -19.25 -2.03 3.06
N ASP A 37 -18.65 -2.85 3.92
CA ASP A 37 -19.28 -3.90 4.72
C ASP A 37 -18.88 -3.70 6.18
N ARG A 38 -19.86 -3.45 7.06
CA ARG A 38 -19.60 -3.01 8.43
C ARG A 38 -18.98 -4.10 9.29
N ASP A 39 -19.38 -5.35 9.11
CA ASP A 39 -18.89 -6.48 9.90
C ASP A 39 -17.46 -6.85 9.48
N ALA A 40 -17.21 -6.88 8.16
CA ALA A 40 -15.86 -7.08 7.63
C ALA A 40 -14.91 -5.96 8.07
N LEU A 41 -15.37 -4.70 8.04
CA LEU A 41 -14.57 -3.56 8.48
C LEU A 41 -14.29 -3.60 9.98
N ALA A 42 -15.28 -3.96 10.80
CA ALA A 42 -15.10 -4.14 12.25
C ALA A 42 -14.06 -5.23 12.55
N ALA A 43 -14.13 -6.36 11.84
CA ALA A 43 -13.15 -7.44 11.98
C ALA A 43 -11.73 -7.01 11.58
N LYS A 44 -11.59 -6.30 10.44
CA LYS A 44 -10.28 -5.78 9.99
C LYS A 44 -9.73 -4.73 10.96
N LEU A 45 -10.58 -3.85 11.50
CA LEU A 45 -10.18 -2.84 12.48
C LEU A 45 -9.72 -3.47 13.80
N ALA A 46 -10.47 -4.44 14.33
CA ALA A 46 -10.08 -5.18 15.51
C ALA A 46 -8.74 -5.91 15.31
N ALA A 47 -8.56 -6.57 14.15
CA ALA A 47 -7.31 -7.22 13.78
C ALA A 47 -6.13 -6.23 13.69
N SER A 48 -6.36 -5.02 13.19
CA SER A 48 -5.36 -3.95 13.14
C SER A 48 -4.92 -3.49 14.53
N VAL A 49 -5.88 -3.25 15.42
CA VAL A 49 -5.59 -2.84 16.80
C VAL A 49 -4.79 -3.92 17.52
N GLU A 50 -5.16 -5.18 17.33
CA GLU A 50 -4.42 -6.31 17.90
C GLU A 50 -3.02 -6.48 17.27
N ALA A 51 -2.88 -6.31 15.96
CA ALA A 51 -1.59 -6.38 15.26
C ALA A 51 -0.58 -5.38 15.83
N VAL A 52 -1.02 -4.20 16.23
CA VAL A 52 -0.12 -3.22 16.85
C VAL A 52 0.44 -3.70 18.20
N ALA A 53 -0.30 -4.53 18.94
CA ALA A 53 0.11 -5.04 20.26
C ALA A 53 0.73 -6.45 20.23
N SER A 54 0.38 -7.28 19.25
CA SER A 54 0.69 -8.71 19.22
C SER A 54 1.57 -9.08 18.02
N PRO A 55 2.83 -9.52 18.23
CA PRO A 55 3.67 -10.05 17.16
C PRO A 55 3.00 -11.20 16.41
N ALA A 56 2.36 -12.13 17.12
CA ALA A 56 1.65 -13.25 16.51
C ALA A 56 0.55 -12.81 15.55
N ARG A 57 -0.20 -11.74 15.89
CA ARG A 57 -1.23 -11.20 15.01
C ARG A 57 -0.63 -10.51 13.78
N ARG A 58 0.51 -9.82 13.93
CA ARG A 58 1.26 -9.24 12.79
C ARG A 58 1.80 -10.31 11.86
N GLU A 59 2.39 -11.37 12.42
CA GLU A 59 2.97 -12.49 11.68
C GLU A 59 1.91 -13.33 10.96
N ALA A 60 0.66 -13.29 11.45
CA ALA A 60 -0.51 -13.84 10.76
C ALA A 60 -1.01 -12.95 9.60
N GLY A 61 -0.34 -11.83 9.29
CA GLY A 61 -0.63 -10.99 8.13
C GLY A 61 -1.76 -9.97 8.33
N ALA A 62 -2.16 -9.70 9.58
CA ALA A 62 -3.15 -8.66 9.84
C ALA A 62 -2.65 -7.27 9.43
N ALA A 63 -3.48 -6.54 8.69
CA ALA A 63 -3.19 -5.16 8.28
C ALA A 63 -3.06 -4.24 9.50
N ILE A 64 -2.04 -3.38 9.52
CA ILE A 64 -1.94 -2.25 10.44
C ILE A 64 -2.50 -1.03 9.73
N MET A 65 -3.71 -0.61 10.10
CA MET A 65 -4.39 0.55 9.57
C MET A 65 -3.88 1.84 10.21
N LEU A 66 -3.62 2.83 9.36
CA LEU A 66 -3.29 4.20 9.72
C LEU A 66 -4.42 5.13 9.27
N ILE A 67 -4.88 5.97 10.18
CA ILE A 67 -5.98 6.91 10.00
C ILE A 67 -5.42 8.29 9.70
N VAL A 68 -5.94 8.95 8.67
CA VAL A 68 -5.64 10.34 8.35
C VAL A 68 -6.73 11.21 8.93
N GLU A 69 -6.38 12.01 9.92
CA GLU A 69 -7.27 12.99 10.54
C GLU A 69 -6.94 14.39 10.06
N SER A 70 -7.96 15.21 9.81
CA SER A 70 -7.83 16.63 9.55
C SER A 70 -9.08 17.36 10.05
N GLY A 71 -8.89 18.46 10.79
CA GLY A 71 -10.00 19.22 11.37
C GLY A 71 -10.89 18.41 12.32
N GLY A 72 -10.30 17.43 13.02
CA GLY A 72 -11.02 16.55 13.95
C GLY A 72 -11.89 15.48 13.28
N ARG A 73 -11.73 15.24 11.98
CA ARG A 73 -12.45 14.20 11.23
C ARG A 73 -11.48 13.23 10.57
N VAL A 74 -11.89 11.97 10.47
CA VAL A 74 -11.21 10.99 9.60
C VAL A 74 -11.51 11.35 8.15
N VAL A 75 -10.46 11.61 7.38
CA VAL A 75 -10.55 12.03 5.98
C VAL A 75 -9.82 11.07 5.03
N GLY A 76 -9.19 10.03 5.57
CA GLY A 76 -8.44 9.06 4.79
C GLY A 76 -7.91 7.92 5.64
N THR A 77 -7.38 6.92 4.95
CA THR A 77 -6.75 5.74 5.56
C THR A 77 -5.57 5.29 4.70
N SER A 78 -4.66 4.54 5.29
CA SER A 78 -3.61 3.79 4.60
C SER A 78 -3.25 2.55 5.44
N CYS A 79 -2.64 1.55 4.83
CA CYS A 79 -2.31 0.30 5.51
C CYS A 79 -0.84 -0.09 5.33
N VAL A 80 -0.30 -0.75 6.34
CA VAL A 80 0.96 -1.48 6.27
C VAL A 80 0.71 -2.93 6.68
N PHE A 81 1.23 -3.87 5.91
CA PHE A 81 1.23 -5.28 6.24
C PHE A 81 2.66 -5.68 6.58
N ALA A 82 2.86 -6.22 7.78
CA ALA A 82 4.18 -6.69 8.20
C ALA A 82 4.65 -7.88 7.36
N ARG A 83 3.70 -8.70 6.93
CA ARG A 83 3.94 -9.96 6.25
C ARG A 83 2.77 -10.29 5.33
N VAL A 84 3.01 -10.39 4.04
CA VAL A 84 2.07 -11.03 3.10
C VAL A 84 2.34 -12.53 3.01
N GLY A 85 1.40 -13.30 2.50
CA GLY A 85 1.59 -14.75 2.34
C GLY A 85 1.54 -15.53 3.67
N ALA A 86 0.88 -14.97 4.70
CA ALA A 86 0.95 -15.52 6.06
C ALA A 86 0.01 -16.72 6.28
N GLU A 87 -1.28 -16.58 5.92
CA GLU A 87 -2.28 -17.65 6.03
C GLU A 87 -2.39 -18.44 4.71
N TRP A 88 -2.46 -17.71 3.59
CA TRP A 88 -2.46 -18.24 2.23
C TRP A 88 -1.33 -17.59 1.43
N PRO A 89 -0.73 -18.29 0.45
CA PRO A 89 0.32 -17.72 -0.37
C PRO A 89 -0.13 -16.42 -1.06
N PHE A 90 0.80 -15.48 -1.16
CA PHE A 90 0.62 -14.24 -1.90
C PHE A 90 0.95 -14.48 -3.37
N TYR A 91 -0.09 -14.69 -4.17
CA TYR A 91 0.07 -15.05 -5.57
C TYR A 91 0.23 -13.83 -6.48
N SER A 92 1.26 -13.88 -7.34
CA SER A 92 1.45 -12.94 -8.44
C SER A 92 1.81 -13.70 -9.72
N TYR A 93 1.57 -13.10 -10.89
CA TYR A 93 2.20 -13.59 -12.12
C TYR A 93 3.59 -12.98 -12.26
N ARG A 94 4.62 -13.83 -12.24
CA ARG A 94 5.99 -13.46 -12.59
C ARG A 94 6.21 -13.54 -14.10
N LEU A 95 6.58 -12.41 -14.69
CA LEU A 95 6.99 -12.29 -16.07
C LEU A 95 8.40 -12.88 -16.22
N THR A 96 8.53 -13.85 -17.12
CA THR A 96 9.84 -14.41 -17.49
C THR A 96 10.02 -14.40 -19.00
N ARG A 97 11.27 -14.42 -19.45
CA ARG A 97 11.61 -14.48 -20.87
C ARG A 97 12.20 -15.84 -21.20
N GLN A 98 11.58 -16.54 -22.14
CA GLN A 98 12.08 -17.81 -22.68
C GLN A 98 12.45 -17.63 -24.15
N ALA A 99 13.70 -17.96 -24.51
CA ALA A 99 14.18 -17.94 -25.89
C ALA A 99 14.39 -19.35 -26.43
N ALA A 100 13.89 -19.61 -27.63
CA ALA A 100 14.11 -20.85 -28.36
C ALA A 100 14.79 -20.54 -29.70
N ARG A 101 15.75 -21.39 -30.10
CA ARG A 101 16.44 -21.30 -31.38
C ARG A 101 16.22 -22.59 -32.17
N SER A 102 15.78 -22.46 -33.41
CA SER A 102 15.70 -23.58 -34.35
C SER A 102 16.68 -23.36 -35.49
N LEU A 103 17.66 -24.26 -35.61
CA LEU A 103 18.63 -24.27 -36.71
C LEU A 103 17.96 -24.66 -38.03
N ALA A 104 17.00 -25.59 -37.99
CA ALA A 104 16.30 -26.10 -39.18
C ALA A 104 15.56 -24.99 -39.95
N VAL A 105 15.09 -23.95 -39.26
CA VAL A 105 14.46 -22.78 -39.89
C VAL A 105 15.25 -21.49 -39.72
N ALA A 106 16.49 -21.57 -39.20
CA ALA A 106 17.37 -20.43 -38.92
C ALA A 106 16.68 -19.27 -38.16
N ARG A 107 15.83 -19.60 -37.18
CA ARG A 107 15.08 -18.60 -36.38
C ARG A 107 15.42 -18.70 -34.91
N MET A 108 15.38 -17.55 -34.25
CA MET A 108 15.36 -17.43 -32.80
C MET A 108 14.10 -16.66 -32.42
N GLN A 109 13.34 -17.19 -31.48
CA GLN A 109 12.14 -16.54 -30.97
C GLN A 109 12.23 -16.45 -29.46
N ALA A 110 12.12 -15.24 -28.92
CA ALA A 110 11.88 -15.01 -27.51
C ALA A 110 10.38 -14.82 -27.27
N GLN A 111 9.90 -15.32 -26.14
CA GLN A 111 8.53 -15.20 -25.67
C GLN A 111 8.54 -14.74 -24.21
N THR A 112 7.53 -13.95 -23.85
CA THR A 112 7.26 -13.59 -22.45
C THR A 112 6.19 -14.54 -21.91
N LEU A 113 6.42 -15.05 -20.71
CA LEU A 113 5.56 -16.00 -20.01
C LEU A 113 5.10 -15.40 -18.68
N LEU A 114 3.84 -15.63 -18.33
CA LEU A 114 3.31 -15.42 -16.98
C LEU A 114 3.43 -16.73 -16.22
N ASN A 115 4.17 -16.73 -15.11
CA ASN A 115 4.28 -17.88 -14.22
C ASN A 115 3.61 -17.54 -12.91
N LEU A 116 2.68 -18.38 -12.45
CA LEU A 116 2.13 -18.22 -11.11
C LEU A 116 3.26 -18.43 -10.10
N ALA A 117 3.47 -17.46 -9.22
CA ALA A 117 4.54 -17.45 -8.23
C ALA A 117 4.05 -16.84 -6.91
N ASN A 118 4.80 -17.10 -5.84
CA ASN A 118 4.58 -16.54 -4.51
C ASN A 118 5.89 -15.98 -3.92
N ASP A 119 6.70 -15.34 -4.78
CA ASP A 119 8.05 -14.85 -4.48
C ASP A 119 8.09 -13.71 -3.41
N PHE A 120 6.93 -13.22 -2.99
CA PHE A 120 6.76 -12.18 -1.97
C PHE A 120 6.25 -12.70 -0.62
N ASP A 121 5.98 -13.99 -0.46
CA ASP A 121 5.63 -14.57 0.84
C ASP A 121 6.66 -14.16 1.89
N GLY A 122 6.20 -13.61 3.01
CA GLY A 122 7.08 -13.13 4.08
C GLY A 122 7.51 -11.67 3.99
N GLU A 123 7.32 -11.00 2.86
CA GLU A 123 7.71 -9.59 2.69
C GLU A 123 6.62 -8.63 3.20
N ALA A 124 6.98 -7.36 3.37
CA ALA A 124 6.04 -6.32 3.77
C ALA A 124 5.23 -5.80 2.57
N GLU A 125 4.04 -5.25 2.82
CA GLU A 125 3.25 -4.54 1.80
C GLU A 125 2.77 -3.20 2.34
N VAL A 126 2.69 -2.19 1.45
CA VAL A 126 1.92 -0.97 1.70
C VAL A 126 0.72 -0.89 0.78
N GLY A 127 -0.46 -0.71 1.36
CA GLY A 127 -1.73 -0.72 0.64
C GLY A 127 -2.74 0.25 1.22
N GLY A 128 -4.00 0.12 0.79
CA GLY A 128 -5.15 0.81 1.38
C GLY A 128 -5.10 2.34 1.36
N LEU A 129 -4.25 2.95 0.54
CA LEU A 129 -4.12 4.40 0.47
C LEU A 129 -5.37 5.02 -0.14
N PHE A 130 -6.18 5.67 0.70
CA PHE A 130 -7.40 6.32 0.27
C PHE A 130 -7.60 7.64 1.01
N ILE A 131 -7.88 8.71 0.26
CA ILE A 131 -8.28 10.02 0.78
C ILE A 131 -9.67 10.31 0.22
N SER A 132 -10.57 10.78 1.09
CA SER A 132 -11.93 11.13 0.71
C SER A 132 -11.91 12.13 -0.45
N PRO A 133 -12.83 12.03 -1.43
CA PRO A 133 -12.88 12.95 -2.57
C PRO A 133 -12.89 14.43 -2.16
N ALA A 134 -13.60 14.77 -1.08
CA ALA A 134 -13.68 16.12 -0.52
C ALA A 134 -12.34 16.65 0.02
N ALA A 135 -11.39 15.77 0.32
CA ALA A 135 -10.06 16.12 0.84
C ALA A 135 -8.93 15.91 -0.20
N ARG A 136 -9.25 15.54 -1.45
CA ARG A 136 -8.26 15.38 -2.53
C ARG A 136 -7.67 16.73 -2.96
N GLY A 137 -6.49 16.69 -3.60
CA GLY A 137 -5.74 17.91 -3.99
C GLY A 137 -5.00 18.60 -2.83
N SER A 138 -5.12 18.06 -1.62
CA SER A 138 -4.33 18.47 -0.46
C SER A 138 -3.03 17.64 -0.34
N ALA A 139 -2.11 18.08 0.53
CA ALA A 139 -0.90 17.32 0.86
C ALA A 139 -1.18 16.04 1.70
N LEU A 140 -2.44 15.69 1.96
CA LEU A 140 -2.83 14.57 2.82
C LEU A 140 -2.51 13.20 2.20
N GLY A 141 -2.63 13.06 0.89
CA GLY A 141 -2.25 11.82 0.20
C GLY A 141 -0.76 11.52 0.35
N ALA A 142 0.08 12.54 0.15
CA ALA A 142 1.53 12.43 0.35
C ALA A 142 1.90 12.17 1.82
N LEU A 143 1.23 12.84 2.77
CA LEU A 143 1.39 12.60 4.20
C LEU A 143 1.05 11.13 4.55
N ALA A 144 -0.12 10.65 4.12
CA ALA A 144 -0.58 9.29 4.38
C ALA A 144 0.31 8.22 3.73
N ALA A 145 0.80 8.49 2.51
CA ALA A 145 1.71 7.60 1.81
C ALA A 145 3.04 7.46 2.56
N ARG A 146 3.66 8.58 2.96
CA ARG A 146 4.97 8.61 3.62
C ARG A 146 4.91 8.24 5.10
N ALA A 147 3.76 8.43 5.76
CA ALA A 147 3.54 7.98 7.14
C ALA A 147 3.70 6.45 7.27
N ARG A 148 3.35 5.67 6.24
CA ARG A 148 3.60 4.21 6.20
C ARG A 148 5.08 3.89 6.27
N TYR A 149 5.91 4.61 5.54
CA TYR A 149 7.36 4.39 5.54
C TYR A 149 8.01 4.88 6.84
N LEU A 150 7.51 5.97 7.43
CA LEU A 150 7.91 6.38 8.78
C LEU A 150 7.51 5.34 9.83
N PHE A 151 6.33 4.73 9.70
CA PHE A 151 5.91 3.63 10.57
C PHE A 151 6.85 2.44 10.44
N ILE A 152 7.22 2.05 9.22
CA ILE A 152 8.22 1.01 8.96
C ILE A 152 9.58 1.39 9.55
N ALA A 153 10.03 2.64 9.39
CA ALA A 153 11.31 3.09 9.91
C ALA A 153 11.36 3.07 11.46
N THR A 154 10.26 3.45 12.13
CA THR A 154 10.20 3.48 13.60
C THR A 154 9.93 2.12 14.24
N HIS A 155 9.52 1.12 13.46
CA HIS A 155 9.26 -0.26 13.88
C HIS A 155 10.01 -1.26 12.98
N ARG A 156 11.26 -0.93 12.62
CA ARG A 156 12.01 -1.63 11.56
C ARG A 156 12.16 -3.13 11.79
N ASP A 157 12.20 -3.55 13.05
CA ASP A 157 12.29 -4.94 13.52
C ASP A 157 11.02 -5.75 13.24
N TRP A 158 9.89 -5.11 12.92
CA TRP A 158 8.63 -5.81 12.60
C TRP A 158 8.55 -6.24 11.13
N PHE A 159 9.47 -5.78 10.28
CA PHE A 159 9.39 -5.94 8.83
C PHE A 159 10.58 -6.70 8.26
N GLY A 160 10.34 -7.41 7.16
CA GLY A 160 11.35 -8.17 6.42
C GLY A 160 12.37 -7.29 5.69
N ARG A 161 12.79 -7.75 4.51
CA ARG A 161 13.83 -7.08 3.71
C ARG A 161 13.22 -6.12 2.69
N ARG A 162 12.15 -6.57 2.01
CA ARG A 162 11.49 -5.83 0.95
C ARG A 162 10.11 -5.37 1.38
N VAL A 163 9.66 -4.31 0.72
CA VAL A 163 8.29 -3.84 0.74
C VAL A 163 7.75 -3.82 -0.67
N ILE A 164 6.53 -4.32 -0.84
CA ILE A 164 5.80 -4.29 -2.11
C ILE A 164 4.61 -3.35 -2.04
N ALA A 165 4.09 -2.98 -3.21
CA ALA A 165 2.76 -2.42 -3.35
C ALA A 165 2.14 -2.93 -4.65
N GLU A 166 0.93 -3.47 -4.56
CA GLU A 166 0.12 -3.82 -5.73
C GLU A 166 -0.79 -2.66 -6.09
N LEU A 167 -0.70 -2.24 -7.34
CA LEU A 167 -1.56 -1.21 -7.89
C LEU A 167 -2.62 -1.89 -8.73
N ARG A 168 -3.86 -1.45 -8.57
CA ARG A 168 -4.97 -1.86 -9.43
C ARG A 168 -4.57 -1.74 -10.90
N GLY A 169 -4.84 -2.78 -11.67
CA GLY A 169 -4.63 -2.83 -13.11
C GLY A 169 -5.63 -2.00 -13.88
N TRP A 170 -5.31 -1.77 -15.15
CA TRP A 170 -6.18 -1.01 -16.02
C TRP A 170 -7.52 -1.73 -16.27
N GLN A 171 -8.60 -0.97 -16.16
CA GLN A 171 -9.97 -1.38 -16.48
C GLN A 171 -10.55 -0.38 -17.48
N ASP A 172 -11.49 -0.82 -18.31
CA ASP A 172 -12.23 0.08 -19.19
C ASP A 172 -13.26 0.94 -18.42
N ALA A 173 -13.96 1.82 -19.13
CA ALA A 173 -14.95 2.72 -18.52
C ALA A 173 -16.12 1.98 -17.86
N GLU A 174 -16.37 0.74 -18.26
CA GLU A 174 -17.38 -0.16 -17.72
C GLU A 174 -16.86 -1.01 -16.55
N GLY A 175 -15.59 -0.82 -16.13
CA GLY A 175 -14.97 -1.56 -15.02
C GLY A 175 -14.49 -2.96 -15.40
N ARG A 176 -14.37 -3.27 -16.69
CA ARG A 176 -13.90 -4.59 -17.16
C ARG A 176 -12.38 -4.59 -17.29
N SER A 177 -11.73 -5.60 -16.73
CA SER A 177 -10.30 -5.85 -16.92
C SER A 177 -10.07 -6.78 -18.13
N PRO A 178 -9.35 -6.33 -19.19
CA PRO A 178 -9.00 -7.22 -20.30
C PRO A 178 -8.13 -8.41 -19.89
N VAL A 179 -7.32 -8.26 -18.84
CA VAL A 179 -6.49 -9.34 -18.30
C VAL A 179 -7.36 -10.40 -17.64
N TRP A 180 -8.33 -9.98 -16.80
CA TRP A 180 -9.28 -10.89 -16.18
C TRP A 180 -10.07 -11.69 -17.23
N GLU A 181 -10.61 -10.99 -18.22
CA GLU A 181 -11.42 -11.59 -19.29
C GLU A 181 -10.62 -12.60 -20.14
N SER A 182 -9.31 -12.39 -20.28
CA SER A 182 -8.44 -13.25 -21.10
C SER A 182 -7.81 -14.40 -20.31
N ILE A 183 -7.78 -14.33 -18.98
CA ILE A 183 -7.13 -15.31 -18.11
C ILE A 183 -8.10 -15.80 -17.04
N GLY A 184 -8.33 -15.01 -16.00
CA GLY A 184 -9.02 -15.44 -14.79
C GLY A 184 -10.43 -15.98 -15.05
N ARG A 185 -11.21 -15.33 -15.91
CA ARG A 185 -12.59 -15.76 -16.23
C ARG A 185 -12.67 -17.20 -16.74
N HIS A 186 -11.64 -17.69 -17.43
CA HIS A 186 -11.59 -19.06 -17.95
C HIS A 186 -11.30 -20.12 -16.89
N PHE A 187 -10.68 -19.75 -15.76
CA PHE A 187 -10.35 -20.67 -14.67
C PHE A 187 -11.39 -20.64 -13.55
N TYR A 188 -11.89 -19.45 -13.22
CA TYR A 188 -12.74 -19.25 -12.04
C TYR A 188 -14.24 -19.18 -12.36
N ALA A 189 -14.62 -19.08 -13.64
CA ALA A 189 -16.00 -19.05 -14.11
C ALA A 189 -16.90 -17.98 -13.44
N MET A 190 -16.30 -16.86 -13.03
CA MET A 190 -16.95 -15.72 -12.37
C MET A 190 -16.55 -14.40 -13.05
N ASP A 191 -17.34 -13.34 -12.85
CA ASP A 191 -16.95 -12.01 -13.30
C ASP A 191 -15.90 -11.37 -12.37
N PHE A 192 -15.29 -10.27 -12.82
CA PHE A 192 -14.21 -9.60 -12.10
C PHE A 192 -14.65 -9.09 -10.72
N HIS A 193 -15.86 -8.54 -10.62
CA HIS A 193 -16.37 -7.98 -9.36
C HIS A 193 -16.71 -9.06 -8.34
N GLU A 194 -17.21 -10.20 -8.79
CA GLU A 194 -17.42 -11.38 -7.96
C GLU A 194 -16.08 -11.94 -7.45
N ALA A 195 -15.06 -12.01 -8.30
CA ALA A 195 -13.74 -12.49 -7.92
C ALA A 195 -13.05 -11.57 -6.89
N ASP A 196 -13.02 -10.26 -7.15
CA ASP A 196 -12.44 -9.25 -6.24
C ASP A 196 -13.14 -9.27 -4.88
N ARG A 197 -14.48 -9.32 -4.87
CA ARG A 197 -15.26 -9.42 -3.63
C ARG A 197 -14.98 -10.73 -2.88
N THR A 198 -14.88 -11.85 -3.59
CA THR A 198 -14.60 -13.16 -2.98
C THR A 198 -13.22 -13.18 -2.33
N GLY A 199 -12.19 -12.66 -3.03
CA GLY A 199 -10.86 -12.49 -2.43
C GLY A 199 -10.88 -11.59 -1.21
N ALA A 200 -11.62 -10.47 -1.26
CA ALA A 200 -11.72 -9.52 -0.15
C ALA A 200 -12.38 -10.10 1.12
N LEU A 201 -13.35 -11.00 0.96
CA LEU A 201 -14.20 -11.51 2.04
C LEU A 201 -13.84 -12.92 2.50
N ALA A 202 -13.51 -13.82 1.58
CA ALA A 202 -13.30 -15.25 1.81
C ALA A 202 -11.83 -15.69 1.65
N GLY A 203 -10.95 -14.78 1.23
CA GLY A 203 -9.52 -15.04 1.09
C GLY A 203 -9.14 -15.74 -0.22
N ASN A 204 -7.87 -16.15 -0.31
CA ASN A 204 -7.21 -16.51 -1.56
C ASN A 204 -7.23 -18.02 -1.90
N GLN A 205 -7.96 -18.84 -1.14
CA GLN A 205 -7.94 -20.30 -1.32
C GLN A 205 -8.37 -20.72 -2.73
N PHE A 206 -9.40 -20.08 -3.30
CA PHE A 206 -9.92 -20.44 -4.63
C PHE A 206 -8.88 -20.30 -5.75
N ILE A 207 -7.88 -19.42 -5.57
CA ILE A 207 -6.76 -19.26 -6.50
C ILE A 207 -5.95 -20.55 -6.57
N ALA A 208 -5.64 -21.15 -5.42
CA ALA A 208 -4.90 -22.40 -5.34
C ALA A 208 -5.69 -23.58 -5.94
N ASP A 209 -7.01 -23.58 -5.74
CA ASP A 209 -7.89 -24.66 -6.18
C ASP A 209 -8.13 -24.66 -7.70
N LEU A 210 -8.26 -23.47 -8.31
CA LEU A 210 -8.74 -23.32 -9.69
C LEU A 210 -7.75 -22.65 -10.65
N GLY A 211 -6.69 -22.01 -10.15
CA GLY A 211 -5.77 -21.21 -10.97
C GLY A 211 -4.94 -22.01 -11.98
N PRO A 212 -4.28 -21.31 -12.93
CA PRO A 212 -3.44 -21.96 -13.94
C PRO A 212 -2.22 -22.65 -13.31
N ARG A 213 -1.98 -23.89 -13.74
CA ARG A 213 -0.83 -24.71 -13.27
C ARG A 213 0.42 -24.58 -14.12
N TYR A 214 0.30 -24.03 -15.33
CA TYR A 214 1.39 -23.95 -16.30
C TYR A 214 1.58 -22.51 -16.78
N PRO A 215 2.80 -22.15 -17.23
CA PRO A 215 3.08 -20.80 -17.71
C PRO A 215 2.19 -20.40 -18.89
N LEU A 216 1.70 -19.17 -18.88
CA LEU A 216 0.87 -18.61 -19.94
C LEU A 216 1.72 -17.77 -20.88
N TYR A 217 1.64 -18.04 -22.18
CA TYR A 217 2.33 -17.23 -23.20
C TYR A 217 1.60 -15.92 -23.40
N VAL A 218 2.26 -14.80 -23.09
CA VAL A 218 1.70 -13.46 -23.29
C VAL A 218 1.34 -13.22 -24.76
N SER A 219 2.08 -13.83 -25.69
CA SER A 219 1.82 -13.72 -27.14
C SER A 219 0.47 -14.31 -27.57
N LEU A 220 -0.10 -15.24 -26.79
CA LEU A 220 -1.40 -15.86 -27.06
C LEU A 220 -2.57 -15.05 -26.49
N LEU A 221 -2.30 -14.03 -25.68
CA LEU A 221 -3.33 -13.15 -25.15
C LEU A 221 -3.81 -12.16 -26.24
N PRO A 222 -5.09 -11.76 -26.20
CA PRO A 222 -5.61 -10.69 -27.04
C PRO A 222 -4.79 -9.39 -26.94
N PRO A 223 -4.70 -8.58 -28.00
CA PRO A 223 -3.95 -7.33 -28.00
C PRO A 223 -4.24 -6.40 -26.80
N GLU A 224 -5.51 -6.27 -26.42
CA GLU A 224 -6.00 -5.45 -25.32
C GLU A 224 -5.49 -5.94 -23.96
N ALA A 225 -5.46 -7.26 -23.72
CA ALA A 225 -4.91 -7.83 -22.49
C ALA A 225 -3.40 -7.64 -22.40
N ARG A 226 -2.69 -7.78 -23.51
CA ARG A 226 -1.23 -7.50 -23.58
C ARG A 226 -0.92 -6.03 -23.31
N ALA A 227 -1.79 -5.12 -23.74
CA ALA A 227 -1.63 -3.69 -23.51
C ALA A 227 -2.00 -3.27 -22.07
N ALA A 228 -2.90 -4.01 -21.41
CA ALA A 228 -3.29 -3.77 -20.02
C ALA A 228 -2.32 -4.37 -19.00
N LEU A 229 -1.59 -5.44 -19.36
CA LEU A 229 -0.64 -6.11 -18.48
C LEU A 229 0.47 -5.16 -17.96
N GLY A 230 0.57 -5.03 -16.64
CA GLY A 230 1.52 -4.14 -15.96
C GLY A 230 1.15 -2.65 -16.04
N ARG A 231 0.00 -2.31 -16.61
CA ARG A 231 -0.50 -0.94 -16.66
C ARG A 231 -1.35 -0.67 -15.41
N PRO A 232 -1.00 0.32 -14.57
CA PRO A 232 -1.86 0.69 -13.46
C PRO A 232 -3.14 1.37 -13.98
N HIS A 233 -4.22 1.27 -13.20
CA HIS A 233 -5.47 2.01 -13.40
C HIS A 233 -5.18 3.52 -13.47
N ASP A 234 -5.98 4.24 -14.25
CA ASP A 234 -5.74 5.67 -14.48
C ASP A 234 -5.86 6.47 -13.16
N ASP A 235 -6.84 6.13 -12.31
CA ASP A 235 -6.98 6.67 -10.94
C ASP A 235 -5.80 6.32 -10.02
N GLY A 236 -5.05 5.25 -10.33
CA GLY A 236 -3.89 4.79 -9.56
C GLY A 236 -2.57 5.46 -9.95
N ARG A 237 -2.55 6.28 -11.01
CA ARG A 237 -1.32 6.89 -11.55
C ARG A 237 -0.57 7.72 -10.51
N ALA A 238 -1.28 8.56 -9.76
CA ALA A 238 -0.67 9.41 -8.73
C ALA A 238 -0.03 8.58 -7.60
N ALA A 239 -0.65 7.47 -7.20
CA ALA A 239 -0.09 6.57 -6.20
C ALA A 239 1.18 5.86 -6.72
N TYR A 240 1.17 5.42 -7.98
CA TYR A 240 2.34 4.85 -8.64
C TYR A 240 3.52 5.84 -8.69
N GLU A 241 3.27 7.10 -9.05
CA GLU A 241 4.31 8.13 -9.07
C GLU A 241 4.91 8.40 -7.69
N MET A 242 4.08 8.40 -6.64
CA MET A 242 4.56 8.51 -5.25
C MET A 242 5.45 7.34 -4.84
N LEU A 243 5.11 6.11 -5.26
CA LEU A 243 5.93 4.92 -5.01
C LEU A 243 7.29 5.03 -5.72
N VAL A 244 7.29 5.39 -7.00
CA VAL A 244 8.54 5.58 -7.77
C VAL A 244 9.40 6.68 -7.17
N ALA A 245 8.80 7.80 -6.73
CA ALA A 245 9.52 8.88 -6.06
C ALA A 245 10.22 8.44 -4.77
N GLU A 246 9.65 7.46 -4.06
CA GLU A 246 10.20 6.84 -2.85
C GLU A 246 11.26 5.78 -3.15
N GLY A 247 11.47 5.41 -4.42
CA GLY A 247 12.50 4.45 -4.85
C GLY A 247 11.97 3.06 -5.13
N PHE A 248 10.65 2.87 -5.20
CA PHE A 248 10.09 1.61 -5.68
C PHE A 248 10.35 1.46 -7.18
N ALA A 249 10.77 0.26 -7.56
CA ALA A 249 10.96 -0.13 -8.95
C ALA A 249 9.77 -0.97 -9.42
N THR A 250 9.38 -0.79 -10.67
CA THR A 250 8.48 -1.73 -11.36
C THR A 250 9.17 -3.09 -11.42
N GLY A 251 8.54 -4.10 -10.81
CA GLY A 251 9.04 -5.46 -10.85
C GLY A 251 8.61 -6.20 -12.12
N ASP A 252 9.08 -7.44 -12.24
CA ASP A 252 8.61 -8.40 -13.23
C ASP A 252 7.33 -9.13 -12.76
N TYR A 253 6.46 -8.45 -12.02
CA TYR A 253 5.29 -9.06 -11.39
C TYR A 253 4.04 -8.24 -11.66
N VAL A 254 2.94 -8.95 -11.91
CA VAL A 254 1.61 -8.37 -12.05
C VAL A 254 0.61 -9.15 -11.22
N ASP A 255 -0.43 -8.45 -10.78
CA ASP A 255 -1.58 -9.03 -10.10
C ASP A 255 -2.25 -10.11 -10.96
N ILE A 256 -2.77 -11.14 -10.31
CA ILE A 256 -3.36 -12.30 -10.99
C ILE A 256 -4.78 -12.06 -11.50
N PHE A 257 -5.46 -11.03 -10.99
CA PHE A 257 -6.83 -10.70 -11.36
C PHE A 257 -6.85 -9.71 -12.53
N ASP A 258 -6.33 -8.50 -12.30
CA ASP A 258 -6.43 -7.40 -13.25
C ASP A 258 -5.14 -7.07 -13.99
N GLY A 259 -4.04 -7.76 -13.67
CA GLY A 259 -2.74 -7.56 -14.30
C GLY A 259 -2.08 -6.24 -13.93
N GLY A 260 -2.51 -5.59 -12.85
CA GLY A 260 -1.88 -4.40 -12.32
C GLY A 260 -0.45 -4.64 -11.87
N PRO A 261 0.44 -3.63 -11.92
CA PRO A 261 1.84 -3.82 -11.61
C PRO A 261 2.07 -3.96 -10.11
N THR A 262 2.93 -4.90 -9.73
CA THR A 262 3.56 -4.94 -8.40
C THR A 262 4.86 -4.16 -8.45
N VAL A 263 5.00 -3.15 -7.58
CA VAL A 263 6.25 -2.40 -7.41
C VAL A 263 6.95 -2.83 -6.13
N VAL A 264 8.27 -2.83 -6.13
CA VAL A 264 9.09 -3.41 -5.05
C VAL A 264 10.24 -2.47 -4.69
N ALA A 265 10.57 -2.40 -3.41
CA ALA A 265 11.79 -1.75 -2.91
C ALA A 265 12.43 -2.59 -1.78
N ASP A 266 13.76 -2.50 -1.66
CA ASP A 266 14.41 -2.85 -0.40
C ASP A 266 14.07 -1.78 0.63
N ILE A 267 13.54 -2.17 1.80
CA ILE A 267 12.98 -1.25 2.81
C ILE A 267 13.99 -0.16 3.18
N ASP A 268 15.23 -0.55 3.42
CA ASP A 268 16.30 0.37 3.88
C ASP A 268 16.75 1.36 2.79
N THR A 269 16.34 1.15 1.54
CA THR A 269 16.61 2.07 0.43
C THR A 269 15.46 3.02 0.14
N VAL A 270 14.26 2.76 0.66
CA VAL A 270 13.08 3.63 0.52
C VAL A 270 13.46 5.02 1.02
N ARG A 271 13.25 6.05 0.20
CA ARG A 271 13.72 7.43 0.45
C ARG A 271 13.35 7.89 1.85
N THR A 272 12.08 7.74 2.24
CA THR A 272 11.61 8.16 3.56
C THR A 272 12.25 7.40 4.70
N VAL A 273 12.47 6.09 4.56
CA VAL A 273 13.17 5.27 5.57
C VAL A 273 14.63 5.73 5.69
N ARG A 274 15.36 5.74 4.57
CA ARG A 274 16.78 6.07 4.50
C ARG A 274 17.11 7.49 4.98
N GLN A 275 16.22 8.44 4.72
CA GLN A 275 16.43 9.85 5.09
C GLN A 275 15.84 10.21 6.45
N SER A 276 15.11 9.30 7.10
CA SER A 276 14.59 9.55 8.43
C SER A 276 15.73 9.60 9.45
N ARG A 277 15.63 10.52 10.41
CA ARG A 277 16.59 10.67 11.50
C ARG A 277 15.87 10.90 12.82
N ARG A 278 16.41 10.33 13.89
CA ARG A 278 15.91 10.57 15.25
C ARG A 278 16.55 11.84 15.81
N ILE A 279 15.75 12.69 16.41
CA ILE A 279 16.18 13.90 17.13
C ILE A 279 15.48 13.99 18.48
N GLU A 280 16.06 14.76 19.39
CA GLU A 280 15.40 15.19 20.62
C GLU A 280 14.85 16.61 20.40
N VAL A 281 13.63 16.87 20.87
CA VAL A 281 13.00 18.19 20.75
C VAL A 281 13.70 19.16 21.70
N ALA A 282 14.41 20.16 21.16
CA ALA A 282 15.18 21.10 21.98
C ALA A 282 14.33 22.21 22.61
N GLY A 283 13.19 22.54 21.99
CA GLY A 283 12.38 23.69 22.36
C GLY A 283 11.22 23.93 21.39
N LEU A 284 10.50 25.02 21.62
CA LEU A 284 9.50 25.53 20.69
C LEU A 284 10.04 26.77 19.99
N ALA A 285 9.98 26.80 18.66
CA ALA A 285 10.45 27.92 17.86
C ALA A 285 9.59 28.11 16.60
N THR A 286 9.65 29.29 15.99
CA THR A 286 9.03 29.54 14.69
C THR A 286 10.06 29.45 13.57
N GLY A 287 9.65 28.89 12.42
CA GLY A 287 10.54 28.70 11.26
C GLY A 287 11.26 27.35 11.26
N GLY A 288 12.31 27.23 10.46
CA GLY A 288 13.03 25.96 10.23
C GLY A 288 12.67 25.27 8.92
N ALA A 289 13.25 24.10 8.69
CA ALA A 289 12.98 23.29 7.50
C ALA A 289 11.64 22.57 7.63
N CYS A 290 10.89 22.48 6.52
CA CYS A 290 9.65 21.71 6.50
C CYS A 290 9.95 20.21 6.50
N VAL A 291 9.34 19.48 7.44
CA VAL A 291 9.55 18.05 7.65
C VAL A 291 8.23 17.32 7.85
N LEU A 292 8.25 16.00 7.67
CA LEU A 292 7.33 15.09 8.33
C LEU A 292 8.00 14.62 9.61
N ALA A 293 7.28 14.65 10.73
CA ALA A 293 7.75 14.18 12.02
C ALA A 293 6.83 13.07 12.54
N ALA A 294 7.43 12.00 13.03
CA ALA A 294 6.77 10.87 13.67
C ALA A 294 7.14 10.82 15.16
N THR A 295 6.16 10.48 16.00
CA THR A 295 6.36 10.23 17.43
C THR A 295 5.57 8.98 17.85
N GLY A 296 5.87 8.48 19.04
CA GLY A 296 5.20 7.32 19.61
C GLY A 296 5.59 5.99 18.96
N GLN A 297 5.10 4.92 19.55
CA GLN A 297 5.32 3.53 19.15
C GLN A 297 4.00 2.79 19.27
N GLY A 298 3.80 1.78 18.42
CA GLY A 298 2.58 1.00 18.35
C GLY A 298 1.34 1.90 18.33
N ALA A 299 0.44 1.72 19.32
CA ALA A 299 -0.86 2.40 19.36
C ALA A 299 -0.76 3.92 19.61
N ALA A 300 0.40 4.41 20.04
CA ALA A 300 0.67 5.82 20.24
C ALA A 300 1.32 6.49 19.02
N PHE A 301 1.58 5.74 17.94
CA PHE A 301 2.24 6.26 16.76
C PHE A 301 1.43 7.38 16.09
N ARG A 302 2.10 8.50 15.80
CA ARG A 302 1.54 9.68 15.14
C ARG A 302 2.54 10.29 14.17
N VAL A 303 2.05 10.84 13.05
CA VAL A 303 2.84 11.58 12.06
C VAL A 303 2.13 12.87 11.69
N ALA A 304 2.88 13.96 11.59
CA ALA A 304 2.36 15.24 11.12
C ALA A 304 3.43 16.00 10.33
N ARG A 305 2.98 16.97 9.55
CA ARG A 305 3.86 17.91 8.83
C ARG A 305 4.04 19.17 9.67
N GLY A 306 5.26 19.69 9.71
CA GLY A 306 5.57 20.95 10.40
C GLY A 306 6.98 21.43 10.08
N HIS A 307 7.52 22.28 10.94
CA HIS A 307 8.88 22.80 10.82
C HIS A 307 9.75 22.42 12.02
N VAL A 308 11.01 22.16 11.71
CA VAL A 308 12.06 21.86 12.69
C VAL A 308 13.29 22.67 12.33
N THR A 309 13.83 23.40 13.30
CA THR A 309 15.06 24.17 13.18
C THR A 309 16.29 23.25 13.18
N GLU A 310 17.46 23.78 12.85
CA GLU A 310 18.70 22.98 12.83
C GLU A 310 19.10 22.45 14.22
N ASP A 311 18.78 23.20 15.27
CA ASP A 311 19.00 22.84 16.69
C ASP A 311 17.90 21.93 17.27
N GLY A 312 16.89 21.54 16.47
CA GLY A 312 15.86 20.58 16.89
C GLY A 312 14.66 21.19 17.63
N ALA A 313 14.49 22.51 17.62
CA ALA A 313 13.26 23.13 18.07
C ALA A 313 12.14 22.95 17.03
N VAL A 314 10.93 22.72 17.50
CA VAL A 314 9.75 22.43 16.66
C VAL A 314 8.75 23.56 16.72
N ASP A 315 7.97 23.75 15.66
CA ASP A 315 6.87 24.73 15.71
C ASP A 315 5.72 24.29 16.65
N THR A 316 5.04 25.26 17.25
CA THR A 316 3.99 25.03 18.25
C THR A 316 2.83 24.20 17.68
N ALA A 317 2.54 24.34 16.39
CA ALA A 317 1.46 23.60 15.75
C ALA A 317 1.81 22.10 15.61
N LEU A 318 3.06 21.80 15.23
CA LEU A 318 3.58 20.44 15.18
C LEU A 318 3.61 19.81 16.57
N ALA A 319 4.12 20.54 17.56
CA ALA A 319 4.15 20.09 18.96
C ALA A 319 2.76 19.72 19.46
N ALA A 320 1.77 20.60 19.26
CA ALA A 320 0.39 20.36 19.67
C ALA A 320 -0.25 19.20 18.91
N THR A 321 -0.01 19.08 17.60
CA THR A 321 -0.60 18.01 16.77
C THR A 321 -0.06 16.63 17.15
N LEU A 322 1.22 16.54 17.47
CA LEU A 322 1.86 15.29 17.87
C LEU A 322 1.79 15.01 19.37
N GLY A 323 1.44 16.01 20.18
CA GLY A 323 1.42 15.90 21.65
C GLY A 323 2.84 15.73 22.23
N ILE A 324 3.81 16.47 21.69
CA ILE A 324 5.23 16.40 22.08
C ILE A 324 5.69 17.68 22.78
N ALA A 325 6.69 17.55 23.63
CA ALA A 325 7.32 18.62 24.41
C ALA A 325 8.86 18.57 24.30
N PRO A 326 9.57 19.63 24.72
CA PRO A 326 11.03 19.59 24.81
C PRO A 326 11.52 18.39 25.65
N GLY A 327 12.53 17.68 25.14
CA GLY A 327 13.05 16.42 25.69
C GLY A 327 12.44 15.15 25.05
N ASP A 328 11.32 15.25 24.32
CA ASP A 328 10.77 14.10 23.62
C ASP A 328 11.61 13.70 22.40
N ALA A 329 11.68 12.40 22.13
CA ALA A 329 12.34 11.88 20.95
C ALA A 329 11.36 11.71 19.78
N ILE A 330 11.71 12.26 18.62
CA ILE A 330 10.91 12.14 17.39
C ILE A 330 11.79 11.70 16.22
N THR A 331 11.16 11.11 15.20
CA THR A 331 11.79 10.77 13.93
C THR A 331 11.34 11.75 12.86
N VAL A 332 12.28 12.45 12.22
CA VAL A 332 11.98 13.47 11.21
C VAL A 332 12.56 13.10 9.85
N VAL A 333 11.89 13.53 8.79
CA VAL A 333 12.34 13.40 7.40
C VAL A 333 11.95 14.66 6.61
N PRO A 334 12.75 15.14 5.64
CA PRO A 334 12.35 16.27 4.79
C PRO A 334 10.98 16.03 4.13
N ALA A 335 10.12 17.05 4.11
CA ALA A 335 8.76 16.98 3.58
C ALA A 335 8.69 16.90 2.05
#